data_AF-A0A7S3G8K1-F1
#
_entry.id   AF-A0A7S3G8K1-F1
#
_cell.length_a   1.000
_cell.length_b   1.000
_cell.length_c   1.000
_cell.angle_alpha   90.00
_cell.angle_beta   90.00
_cell.angle_gamma   90.00
#
_symmetry.space_group_name_H-M   'P 1'
#
loop_
_entity.id
_entity.type
_entity.pdbx_description
1 polymer ?
#
loop_
_entity_poly.entity_id
_entity_poly.type
_entity_poly.pdbx_seq_one_letter_code
_entity_poly.pdbx_strand_id
1 'polypeptide(L)'
;RPPTLNVEPFLKVLKMIDRRFASDERGDLLVFLPGVGEIDTVCEVLREYAGESKRWIVLPLHASLPAEEQERVFDDPPTGVRKCILSTNVAETSITIDGIRFVCDSGREKEMGVEKESGVQRLQERWISKASANQRKGRAGRTGPGYCFRLYSEAKYDKLCAFSSPEIHRISLPSVVLEVKSLDDAVYRIGYKGGVEDFPFIDPPDKQRVASAIKQLEDGGAVDDEERLLPLGSILSSLPVDIHLGLVLTYSAVFDEVPPLAVAAASMSVSSPFHRVQPGRDQDVINARKEFYSRHGDAFSLLVLFGEWMKLK
;
A
#
# COMPACT_ATOMS: atom_id res chain seq x y z
N ARG A 1 -13.47 -0.09 -19.43
CA ARG A 1 -13.54 -0.83 -18.15
C ARG A 1 -12.30 -1.71 -18.08
N PRO A 2 -11.53 -1.71 -16.98
CA PRO A 2 -10.46 -2.69 -16.83
C PRO A 2 -11.06 -4.11 -16.92
N PRO A 3 -10.34 -5.09 -17.47
CA PRO A 3 -10.83 -6.46 -17.56
C PRO A 3 -11.14 -6.96 -16.15
N THR A 4 -12.36 -7.47 -15.95
CA THR A 4 -12.76 -8.14 -14.72
C THR A 4 -11.86 -9.34 -14.50
N LEU A 5 -11.24 -9.44 -13.31
CA LEU A 5 -10.41 -10.57 -12.92
C LEU A 5 -11.18 -11.87 -13.12
N ASN A 6 -10.62 -12.82 -13.86
CA ASN A 6 -11.21 -14.15 -13.97
C ASN A 6 -11.02 -14.90 -12.64
N VAL A 7 -12.11 -15.19 -11.94
CA VAL A 7 -12.11 -15.84 -10.63
C VAL A 7 -11.99 -17.37 -10.73
N GLU A 8 -12.34 -17.95 -11.89
CA GLU A 8 -12.40 -19.40 -12.10
C GLU A 8 -11.10 -20.15 -11.75
N PRO A 9 -9.89 -19.64 -12.07
CA PRO A 9 -8.64 -20.33 -11.71
C PRO A 9 -8.44 -20.48 -10.20
N PHE A 10 -8.84 -19.48 -9.40
CA PHE A 10 -8.71 -19.53 -7.94
C PHE A 10 -9.62 -20.62 -7.34
N LEU A 11 -10.87 -20.70 -7.82
CA LEU A 11 -11.80 -21.74 -7.42
C LEU A 11 -11.31 -23.14 -7.83
N LYS A 12 -10.71 -23.28 -9.03
CA LYS A 12 -10.09 -24.53 -9.48
C LYS A 12 -8.96 -24.98 -8.57
N VAL A 13 -8.11 -24.06 -8.11
CA VAL A 13 -7.03 -24.38 -7.14
C VAL A 13 -7.62 -24.90 -5.84
N LEU A 14 -8.64 -24.24 -5.28
CA LEU A 14 -9.28 -24.66 -4.05
C LEU A 14 -9.90 -26.07 -4.17
N LYS A 15 -10.68 -26.31 -5.24
CA LYS A 15 -11.28 -27.62 -5.56
C LYS A 15 -10.23 -28.71 -5.79
N MET A 16 -9.10 -28.38 -6.41
CA MET A 16 -8.00 -29.32 -6.63
C MET A 16 -7.34 -29.70 -5.30
N ILE A 17 -7.14 -28.73 -4.39
CA ILE A 17 -6.58 -29.01 -3.07
C ILE A 17 -7.51 -29.97 -2.29
N ASP A 18 -8.82 -29.75 -2.33
CA ASP A 18 -9.79 -30.63 -1.67
C ASP A 18 -9.83 -32.05 -2.22
N ARG A 19 -9.62 -32.21 -3.54
CA ARG A 19 -9.59 -33.51 -4.21
C ARG A 19 -8.28 -34.28 -3.97
N ARG A 20 -7.16 -33.57 -3.88
CA ARG A 20 -5.82 -34.18 -3.83
C ARG A 20 -5.32 -34.43 -2.41
N PHE A 21 -5.74 -33.62 -1.44
CA PHE A 21 -5.25 -33.69 -0.06
C PHE A 21 -6.40 -33.96 0.90
N ALA A 22 -6.19 -34.94 1.78
CA ALA A 22 -7.16 -35.31 2.80
C ALA A 22 -7.43 -34.14 3.77
N SER A 23 -8.61 -34.08 4.39
CA SER A 23 -9.02 -32.95 5.23
C SER A 23 -8.26 -32.84 6.55
N ASP A 24 -7.74 -33.95 7.04
CA ASP A 24 -6.89 -34.06 8.23
C ASP A 24 -5.45 -33.60 7.99
N GLU A 25 -5.00 -33.56 6.73
CA GLU A 25 -3.72 -32.94 6.38
C GLU A 25 -3.78 -31.41 6.55
N ARG A 26 -2.99 -30.89 7.49
CA ARG A 26 -2.80 -29.44 7.67
C ARG A 26 -2.20 -28.80 6.41
N GLY A 27 -2.59 -27.56 6.15
CA GLY A 27 -2.07 -26.76 5.05
C GLY A 27 -3.05 -25.69 4.61
N ASP A 28 -2.77 -24.45 4.99
CA ASP A 28 -3.56 -23.30 4.57
C ASP A 28 -3.13 -22.82 3.19
N LEU A 29 -4.07 -22.16 2.50
CA LEU A 29 -3.85 -21.54 1.20
C LEU A 29 -3.67 -20.04 1.35
N LEU A 30 -2.57 -19.51 0.84
CA LEU A 30 -2.33 -18.08 0.67
C LEU A 30 -2.45 -17.69 -0.80
N VAL A 31 -3.35 -16.76 -1.11
CA VAL A 31 -3.58 -16.27 -2.47
C VAL A 31 -3.10 -14.83 -2.58
N PHE A 32 -2.23 -14.55 -3.56
CA PHE A 32 -1.76 -13.19 -3.86
C PHE A 32 -2.59 -12.54 -4.96
N LEU A 33 -3.23 -11.42 -4.63
CA LEU A 33 -4.08 -10.61 -5.49
C LEU A 33 -3.59 -9.15 -5.52
N PRO A 34 -3.84 -8.41 -6.61
CA PRO A 34 -3.26 -7.07 -6.77
C PRO A 34 -3.89 -6.00 -5.87
N GLY A 35 -5.12 -6.16 -5.39
CA GLY A 35 -5.77 -5.15 -4.57
C GLY A 35 -7.11 -5.58 -3.96
N VAL A 36 -7.71 -4.65 -3.20
CA VAL A 36 -8.94 -4.89 -2.40
C VAL A 36 -10.13 -5.31 -3.26
N GLY A 37 -10.36 -4.63 -4.39
CA GLY A 37 -11.50 -4.97 -5.26
C GLY A 37 -11.40 -6.38 -5.86
N GLU A 38 -10.18 -6.80 -6.19
CA GLU A 38 -9.91 -8.17 -6.64
C GLU A 38 -10.05 -9.19 -5.50
N ILE A 39 -9.60 -8.85 -4.28
CA ILE A 39 -9.83 -9.66 -3.08
C ILE A 39 -11.32 -9.87 -2.84
N ASP A 40 -12.12 -8.80 -2.82
CA ASP A 40 -13.56 -8.87 -2.57
C ASP A 40 -14.26 -9.79 -3.59
N THR A 41 -13.94 -9.60 -4.88
CA THR A 41 -14.52 -10.39 -5.98
C THR A 41 -14.20 -11.88 -5.86
N VAL A 42 -12.95 -12.23 -5.53
CA VAL A 42 -12.55 -13.63 -5.33
C VAL A 42 -13.14 -14.19 -4.04
N CYS A 43 -13.23 -13.37 -2.99
CA CYS A 43 -13.75 -13.74 -1.69
C CYS A 43 -15.20 -14.19 -1.76
N GLU A 44 -16.05 -13.47 -2.49
CA GLU A 44 -17.47 -13.82 -2.68
C GLU A 44 -17.63 -15.25 -3.25
N VAL A 45 -16.94 -15.56 -4.35
CA VAL A 45 -17.02 -16.87 -5.02
C VAL A 45 -16.43 -17.98 -4.16
N LEU A 46 -15.30 -17.74 -3.48
CA LEU A 46 -14.69 -18.76 -2.64
C LEU A 46 -15.50 -19.03 -1.37
N ARG A 47 -16.20 -18.02 -0.83
CA ARG A 47 -17.10 -18.20 0.32
C ARG A 47 -18.31 -19.04 -0.01
N GLU A 48 -18.88 -18.90 -1.22
CA GLU A 48 -19.97 -19.75 -1.69
C GLU A 48 -19.55 -21.23 -1.67
N TYR A 49 -18.41 -21.55 -2.28
CA TYR A 49 -17.87 -22.90 -2.26
C TYR A 49 -17.44 -23.38 -0.86
N ALA A 50 -16.94 -22.48 -0.01
CA ALA A 50 -16.63 -22.79 1.38
C ALA A 50 -17.89 -23.17 2.18
N GLY A 51 -19.04 -22.54 1.91
CA GLY A 51 -20.32 -22.89 2.50
C GLY A 51 -20.82 -24.27 2.09
N GLU A 52 -20.60 -24.66 0.84
CA GLU A 52 -20.92 -26.00 0.33
C GLU A 52 -19.99 -27.08 0.90
N SER A 53 -18.68 -26.86 0.82
CA SER A 53 -17.66 -27.85 1.21
C SER A 53 -17.50 -27.96 2.73
N LYS A 54 -17.74 -26.88 3.47
CA LYS A 54 -17.46 -26.72 4.92
C LYS A 54 -16.00 -27.03 5.32
N ARG A 55 -15.07 -26.95 4.36
CA ARG A 55 -13.64 -27.25 4.54
C ARG A 55 -12.75 -26.01 4.62
N TRP A 56 -13.31 -24.81 4.40
CA TRP A 56 -12.53 -23.59 4.25
C TRP A 56 -13.08 -22.43 5.07
N ILE A 57 -12.17 -21.64 5.64
CA ILE A 57 -12.45 -20.30 6.19
C ILE A 57 -11.74 -19.29 5.28
N VAL A 58 -12.51 -18.45 4.59
CA VAL A 58 -11.99 -17.47 3.62
C VAL A 58 -11.80 -16.11 4.29
N LEU A 59 -10.55 -15.64 4.37
CA LEU A 59 -10.14 -14.43 5.09
C LEU A 59 -9.45 -13.43 4.13
N PRO A 60 -9.92 -12.17 4.02
CA PRO A 60 -9.19 -11.13 3.32
C PRO A 60 -8.01 -10.62 4.16
N LEU A 61 -6.93 -10.16 3.53
CA LEU A 61 -5.77 -9.56 4.19
C LEU A 61 -5.15 -8.42 3.37
N HIS A 62 -5.41 -7.18 3.75
CA HIS A 62 -4.83 -5.98 3.13
C HIS A 62 -4.64 -4.85 4.15
N ALA A 63 -3.78 -3.89 3.82
CA ALA A 63 -3.34 -2.83 4.76
C ALA A 63 -4.46 -1.95 5.31
N SER A 64 -5.59 -1.82 4.60
CA SER A 64 -6.74 -1.02 5.05
C SER A 64 -7.75 -1.77 5.92
N LEU A 65 -7.49 -3.02 6.31
CA LEU A 65 -8.33 -3.75 7.26
C LEU A 65 -8.08 -3.25 8.70
N PRO A 66 -9.10 -3.23 9.56
CA PRO A 66 -8.90 -3.05 11.01
C PRO A 66 -7.92 -4.09 11.57
N ALA A 67 -7.18 -3.72 12.62
CA ALA A 67 -6.18 -4.60 13.24
C ALA A 67 -6.80 -5.94 13.69
N GLU A 68 -7.96 -5.90 14.33
CA GLU A 68 -8.71 -7.07 14.77
C GLU A 68 -9.01 -8.04 13.62
N GLU A 69 -9.37 -7.54 12.43
CA GLU A 69 -9.63 -8.36 11.25
C GLU A 69 -8.36 -8.92 10.61
N GLN A 70 -7.25 -8.16 10.66
CA GLN A 70 -5.94 -8.66 10.21
C GLN A 70 -5.45 -9.79 11.12
N GLU A 71 -5.70 -9.72 12.43
CA GLU A 71 -5.25 -10.72 13.41
C GLU A 71 -5.91 -12.09 13.21
N ARG A 72 -7.13 -12.14 12.66
CA ARG A 72 -7.85 -13.40 12.39
C ARG A 72 -7.11 -14.39 11.50
N VAL A 73 -6.15 -13.92 10.70
CA VAL A 73 -5.34 -14.81 9.86
C VAL A 73 -4.37 -15.67 10.68
N PHE A 74 -4.09 -15.30 11.94
CA PHE A 74 -3.22 -16.04 12.85
C PHE A 74 -3.97 -17.11 13.66
N ASP A 75 -5.29 -17.03 13.75
CA ASP A 75 -6.10 -18.01 14.50
C ASP A 75 -5.95 -19.42 13.92
N ASP A 76 -5.93 -20.43 14.78
CA ASP A 76 -5.94 -21.83 14.36
C ASP A 76 -7.34 -22.22 13.83
N PRO A 77 -7.45 -22.83 12.63
CA PRO A 77 -8.73 -23.31 12.15
C PRO A 77 -9.17 -24.57 12.92
N PRO A 78 -10.49 -24.84 13.02
CA PRO A 78 -10.99 -26.10 13.57
C PRO A 78 -10.46 -27.34 12.83
N THR A 79 -10.42 -28.48 13.51
CA THR A 79 -9.98 -29.75 12.92
C THR A 79 -10.77 -30.09 11.66
N GLY A 80 -10.08 -30.41 10.56
CA GLY A 80 -10.68 -30.74 9.27
C GLY A 80 -10.99 -29.53 8.38
N VAL A 81 -10.69 -28.32 8.85
CA VAL A 81 -10.91 -27.05 8.14
C VAL A 81 -9.56 -26.36 7.88
N ARG A 82 -9.44 -25.70 6.73
CA ARG A 82 -8.25 -24.93 6.31
C ARG A 82 -8.59 -23.45 6.17
N LYS A 83 -7.60 -22.58 6.31
CA LYS A 83 -7.72 -21.16 5.97
C LYS A 83 -7.40 -20.94 4.48
N CYS A 84 -8.17 -20.09 3.83
CA CYS A 84 -7.89 -19.51 2.52
C CYS A 84 -7.73 -18.00 2.69
N ILE A 85 -6.49 -17.53 2.71
CA ILE A 85 -6.14 -16.14 2.97
C ILE A 85 -5.92 -15.42 1.64
N LEU A 86 -6.72 -14.41 1.35
CA LEU A 86 -6.66 -13.60 0.14
C LEU A 86 -5.92 -12.31 0.45
N SER A 87 -4.66 -12.20 0.02
CA SER A 87 -3.79 -11.10 0.41
C SER A 87 -3.22 -10.30 -0.77
N THR A 88 -2.88 -9.05 -0.47
CA THR A 88 -1.98 -8.22 -1.29
C THR A 88 -0.52 -8.58 -1.01
N ASN A 89 0.43 -7.73 -1.41
CA ASN A 89 1.85 -7.88 -1.07
C ASN A 89 2.14 -7.77 0.45
N VAL A 90 1.16 -7.44 1.30
CA VAL A 90 1.32 -7.43 2.77
C VAL A 90 1.83 -8.78 3.31
N ALA A 91 1.32 -9.90 2.78
CA ALA A 91 1.79 -11.24 3.15
C ALA A 91 3.12 -11.65 2.48
N GLU A 92 3.62 -10.86 1.52
CA GLU A 92 4.86 -11.15 0.79
C GLU A 92 6.11 -10.80 1.59
N THR A 93 6.08 -9.70 2.35
CA THR A 93 7.24 -9.20 3.11
C THR A 93 6.96 -9.12 4.61
N SER A 94 5.80 -8.56 5.00
CA SER A 94 5.63 -7.98 6.33
C SER A 94 4.98 -8.90 7.36
N ILE A 95 4.34 -9.99 6.92
CA ILE A 95 3.61 -10.90 7.81
C ILE A 95 4.11 -12.34 7.66
N THR A 96 4.28 -13.04 8.77
CA THR A 96 4.51 -14.48 8.82
C THR A 96 3.24 -15.16 9.28
N ILE A 97 2.59 -15.89 8.38
CA ILE A 97 1.42 -16.71 8.72
C ILE A 97 1.90 -18.16 8.78
N ASP A 98 1.75 -18.79 9.93
CA ASP A 98 2.09 -20.19 10.10
C ASP A 98 1.05 -21.10 9.44
N GLY A 99 1.44 -22.33 9.10
CA GLY A 99 0.54 -23.31 8.52
C GLY A 99 0.29 -23.17 7.01
N ILE A 100 0.82 -22.13 6.34
CA ILE A 100 0.73 -22.00 4.88
C ILE A 100 1.51 -23.14 4.21
N ARG A 101 0.78 -23.99 3.46
CA ARG A 101 1.35 -25.08 2.64
C ARG A 101 1.08 -24.87 1.15
N PHE A 102 0.05 -24.10 0.83
CA PHE A 102 -0.34 -23.82 -0.55
C PHE A 102 -0.24 -22.32 -0.81
N VAL A 103 0.35 -21.96 -1.94
CA VAL A 103 0.38 -20.58 -2.42
C VAL A 103 -0.27 -20.53 -3.80
N CYS A 104 -1.14 -19.57 -4.04
CA CYS A 104 -1.70 -19.25 -5.36
C CYS A 104 -1.31 -17.82 -5.73
N ASP A 105 -0.48 -17.65 -6.75
CA ASP A 105 0.06 -16.36 -7.16
C ASP A 105 -0.54 -15.90 -8.48
N SER A 106 -1.30 -14.78 -8.45
CA SER A 106 -1.84 -14.15 -9.65
C SER A 106 -0.76 -13.53 -10.56
N GLY A 107 0.45 -13.30 -10.04
CA GLY A 107 1.54 -12.65 -10.77
C GLY A 107 1.38 -11.13 -10.91
N ARG A 108 0.39 -10.54 -10.24
CA ARG A 108 0.11 -9.11 -10.27
C ARG A 108 0.28 -8.48 -8.89
N GLU A 109 0.55 -7.18 -8.89
CA GLU A 109 0.59 -6.33 -7.72
C GLU A 109 0.21 -4.90 -8.09
N LYS A 110 -0.29 -4.13 -7.12
CA LYS A 110 -0.42 -2.67 -7.22
C LYS A 110 0.68 -2.05 -6.38
N GLU A 111 1.48 -1.19 -6.99
CA GLU A 111 2.53 -0.41 -6.32
C GLU A 111 2.37 1.07 -6.65
N MET A 112 2.92 1.93 -5.80
CA MET A 112 2.97 3.36 -6.07
C MET A 112 3.88 3.64 -7.27
N GLY A 113 3.39 4.43 -8.22
CA GLY A 113 4.18 4.87 -9.37
C GLY A 113 3.77 6.25 -9.83
N VAL A 114 4.75 7.04 -10.25
CA VAL A 114 4.53 8.35 -10.86
C VAL A 114 4.10 8.19 -12.32
N GLU A 115 3.01 8.85 -12.71
CA GLU A 115 2.63 8.99 -14.11
C GLU A 115 3.53 10.03 -14.80
N LYS A 116 4.13 9.67 -15.94
CA LYS A 116 5.15 10.49 -16.62
C LYS A 116 4.63 11.84 -17.11
N GLU A 117 3.34 11.92 -17.46
CA GLU A 117 2.73 13.10 -18.06
C GLU A 117 2.25 14.10 -17.02
N SER A 118 1.64 13.61 -15.92
CA SER A 118 1.05 14.43 -14.88
C SER A 118 1.96 14.63 -13.67
N GLY A 119 3.01 13.81 -13.50
CA GLY A 119 3.83 13.78 -12.30
C GLY A 119 3.12 13.22 -11.07
N VAL A 120 1.85 12.81 -11.20
CA VAL A 120 1.01 12.38 -10.09
C VAL A 120 1.37 10.96 -9.67
N GLN A 121 1.53 10.77 -8.37
CA GLN A 121 1.65 9.44 -7.77
C GLN A 121 0.30 8.74 -7.78
N ARG A 122 0.26 7.52 -8.32
CA ARG A 122 -0.91 6.66 -8.27
C ARG A 122 -0.53 5.21 -8.09
N LEU A 123 -1.42 4.42 -7.50
CA LEU A 123 -1.31 2.96 -7.48
C LEU A 123 -1.50 2.42 -8.90
N GLN A 124 -0.47 1.75 -9.43
CA GLN A 124 -0.50 1.15 -10.76
C GLN A 124 -0.40 -0.36 -10.65
N GLU A 125 -1.30 -1.06 -11.33
CA GLU A 125 -1.21 -2.51 -11.43
C GLU A 125 -0.12 -2.91 -12.43
N ARG A 126 0.77 -3.82 -12.01
CA ARG A 126 1.86 -4.33 -12.82
C ARG A 126 2.07 -5.82 -12.63
N TRP A 127 2.91 -6.39 -13.48
CA TRP A 127 3.47 -7.71 -13.25
C TRP A 127 4.58 -7.64 -12.20
N ILE A 128 4.63 -8.67 -11.35
CA ILE A 128 5.67 -8.83 -10.33
C ILE A 128 7.03 -9.15 -10.94
N SER A 129 8.09 -9.00 -10.15
CA SER A 129 9.43 -9.48 -10.50
C SER A 129 9.61 -10.98 -10.23
N LYS A 130 10.65 -11.60 -10.81
CA LYS A 130 11.05 -12.97 -10.45
C LYS A 130 11.42 -13.09 -8.98
N ALA A 131 12.07 -12.08 -8.41
CA ALA A 131 12.36 -11.99 -6.99
C ALA A 131 11.08 -12.07 -6.14
N SER A 132 10.08 -11.24 -6.45
CA SER A 132 8.77 -11.28 -5.78
C SER A 132 8.07 -12.63 -5.93
N ALA A 133 8.01 -13.18 -7.16
CA ALA A 133 7.45 -14.50 -7.43
C ALA A 133 8.13 -15.63 -6.64
N ASN A 134 9.42 -15.49 -6.34
CA ASN A 134 10.18 -16.44 -5.52
C ASN A 134 9.95 -16.22 -4.02
N GLN A 135 9.81 -14.97 -3.55
CA GLN A 135 9.39 -14.69 -2.17
C GLN A 135 8.00 -15.25 -1.88
N ARG A 136 7.03 -15.00 -2.77
CA ARG A 136 5.67 -15.57 -2.70
C ARG A 136 5.69 -17.09 -2.65
N LYS A 137 6.46 -17.74 -3.53
CA LYS A 137 6.69 -19.20 -3.51
C LYS A 137 7.22 -19.67 -2.16
N GLY A 138 8.19 -18.93 -1.59
CA GLY A 138 8.81 -19.25 -0.30
C GLY A 138 7.84 -19.30 0.88
N ARG A 139 6.67 -18.63 0.77
CA ARG A 139 5.63 -18.65 1.81
C ARG A 139 5.03 -20.04 2.04
N ALA A 140 5.01 -20.90 1.02
CA ALA A 140 4.52 -22.28 1.14
C ALA A 140 5.53 -23.24 1.80
N GLY A 141 6.80 -22.84 1.92
CA GLY A 141 7.91 -23.72 2.29
C GLY A 141 8.43 -23.54 3.72
N ARG A 142 7.74 -22.78 4.58
CA ARG A 142 8.28 -22.41 5.91
C ARG A 142 8.18 -23.54 6.93
N THR A 143 7.08 -24.29 6.92
CA THR A 143 6.79 -25.35 7.91
C THR A 143 6.95 -26.76 7.35
N GLY A 144 7.28 -26.90 6.07
CA GLY A 144 7.46 -28.18 5.39
C GLY A 144 7.30 -28.10 3.87
N PRO A 145 7.20 -29.24 3.17
CA PRO A 145 6.96 -29.28 1.73
C PRO A 145 5.63 -28.63 1.36
N GLY A 146 5.67 -27.65 0.45
CA GLY A 146 4.51 -26.91 -0.02
C GLY A 146 4.38 -26.84 -1.53
N TYR A 147 3.27 -26.28 -2.00
CA TYR A 147 2.96 -26.11 -3.42
C TYR A 147 2.74 -24.64 -3.75
N CYS A 148 3.25 -24.21 -4.90
CA CYS A 148 3.02 -22.86 -5.43
C CYS A 148 2.38 -22.97 -6.82
N PHE A 149 1.16 -22.44 -6.94
CA PHE A 149 0.39 -22.38 -8.16
C PHE A 149 0.50 -20.98 -8.75
N ARG A 150 1.25 -20.83 -9.83
CA ARG A 150 1.38 -19.56 -10.55
C ARG A 150 0.31 -19.49 -11.64
N LEU A 151 -0.57 -18.48 -11.60
CA LEU A 151 -1.67 -18.32 -12.56
C LEU A 151 -1.23 -17.61 -13.86
N TYR A 152 0.00 -17.87 -14.28
CA TYR A 152 0.62 -17.34 -15.48
C TYR A 152 1.55 -18.39 -16.07
N SER A 153 1.76 -18.35 -17.38
CA SER A 153 2.58 -19.34 -18.08
C SER A 153 4.07 -19.22 -17.71
N GLU A 154 4.80 -20.31 -17.89
CA GLU A 154 6.27 -20.34 -17.75
C GLU A 154 6.94 -19.32 -18.70
N ALA A 155 6.50 -19.26 -19.96
CA ALA A 155 6.97 -18.24 -20.91
C ALA A 155 6.72 -16.80 -20.45
N LYS A 156 5.67 -16.56 -19.64
CA LYS A 156 5.44 -15.24 -19.03
C LYS A 156 6.38 -15.01 -17.85
N TYR A 157 6.58 -16.03 -17.00
CA TYR A 157 7.55 -15.99 -15.90
C TYR A 157 8.96 -15.66 -16.41
N ASP A 158 9.39 -16.29 -17.51
CA ASP A 158 10.71 -16.08 -18.09
C ASP A 158 10.95 -14.63 -18.55
N LYS A 159 9.88 -13.97 -18.99
CA LYS A 159 9.87 -12.55 -19.41
C LYS A 159 9.74 -11.55 -18.26
N LEU A 160 9.54 -12.00 -17.01
CA LEU A 160 9.50 -11.09 -15.86
C LEU A 160 10.90 -10.52 -15.58
N CYS A 161 10.94 -9.26 -15.13
CA CYS A 161 12.18 -8.65 -14.66
C CYS A 161 12.74 -9.44 -13.47
N ALA A 162 14.07 -9.51 -13.35
CA ALA A 162 14.71 -10.23 -12.24
C ALA A 162 14.32 -9.62 -10.88
N PHE A 163 14.39 -8.29 -10.79
CA PHE A 163 14.07 -7.51 -9.59
C PHE A 163 13.03 -6.42 -9.91
N SER A 164 12.33 -5.96 -8.89
CA SER A 164 11.45 -4.80 -9.00
C SER A 164 12.30 -3.54 -9.18
N SER A 165 11.76 -2.53 -9.87
CA SER A 165 12.46 -1.25 -10.02
C SER A 165 12.65 -0.61 -8.65
N PRO A 166 13.85 -0.06 -8.35
CA PRO A 166 14.09 0.69 -7.12
C PRO A 166 13.03 1.75 -6.86
N GLU A 167 12.69 1.95 -5.59
CA GLU A 167 11.62 2.86 -5.16
C GLU A 167 11.91 4.31 -5.56
N ILE A 168 13.17 4.76 -5.43
CA ILE A 168 13.63 6.09 -5.85
C ILE A 168 13.33 6.41 -7.32
N HIS A 169 13.25 5.38 -8.19
CA HIS A 169 12.86 5.53 -9.58
C HIS A 169 11.33 5.53 -9.81
N ARG A 170 10.52 5.49 -8.76
CA ARG A 170 9.05 5.33 -8.90
C ARG A 170 8.26 6.32 -8.06
N ILE A 171 8.86 6.91 -7.04
CA ILE A 171 8.22 7.87 -6.14
C ILE A 171 8.45 9.34 -6.57
N SER A 172 7.68 10.26 -5.99
CA SER A 172 7.97 11.69 -6.09
C SER A 172 9.26 11.98 -5.32
N LEU A 173 10.12 12.83 -5.89
CA LEU A 173 11.45 13.13 -5.33
C LEU A 173 11.55 14.39 -4.44
N PRO A 174 10.60 15.34 -4.32
CA PRO A 174 10.77 16.53 -3.49
C PRO A 174 11.21 16.23 -2.06
N SER A 175 10.59 15.25 -1.38
CA SER A 175 10.96 14.91 0.00
C SER A 175 12.37 14.33 0.10
N VAL A 176 12.77 13.49 -0.86
CA VAL A 176 14.13 12.92 -0.93
C VAL A 176 15.17 14.01 -1.21
N VAL A 177 14.87 14.92 -2.14
CA VAL A 177 15.74 16.06 -2.48
C VAL A 177 15.90 16.99 -1.28
N LEU A 178 14.81 17.28 -0.57
CA LEU A 178 14.81 18.11 0.61
C LEU A 178 15.62 17.46 1.74
N GLU A 179 15.44 16.16 1.97
CA GLU A 179 16.23 15.40 2.94
C GLU A 179 17.72 15.47 2.60
N VAL A 180 18.11 15.17 1.36
CA VAL A 180 19.50 15.27 0.90
C VAL A 180 20.09 16.67 1.06
N LYS A 181 19.31 17.73 0.80
CA LYS A 181 19.75 19.13 0.98
C LYS A 181 19.80 19.56 2.45
N SER A 182 19.03 18.91 3.32
CA SER A 182 19.01 19.15 4.77
C SER A 182 20.17 18.48 5.52
N LEU A 183 20.87 17.56 4.87
CA LEU A 183 22.06 16.93 5.44
C LEU A 183 23.13 18.02 5.71
N ASP A 184 23.44 18.20 6.99
CA ASP A 184 24.33 19.24 7.53
C ASP A 184 25.77 19.16 6.97
N ASP A 185 26.53 20.23 7.17
CA ASP A 185 27.94 20.40 6.81
C ASP A 185 28.83 19.23 7.27
N ALA A 186 28.41 18.49 8.30
CA ALA A 186 29.07 17.26 8.74
C ALA A 186 29.18 16.17 7.64
N VAL A 187 28.26 16.16 6.67
CA VAL A 187 28.28 15.29 5.48
C VAL A 187 29.22 15.81 4.39
N TYR A 188 29.66 17.08 4.41
CA TYR A 188 30.67 17.56 3.46
C TYR A 188 32.04 16.91 3.68
N ARG A 189 32.24 16.24 4.83
CA ARG A 189 33.44 15.43 5.12
C ARG A 189 33.52 14.14 4.29
N ILE A 190 32.44 13.70 3.64
CA ILE A 190 32.46 12.57 2.68
C ILE A 190 32.64 13.01 1.21
N GLY A 191 32.95 14.28 0.96
CA GLY A 191 33.20 14.80 -0.40
C GLY A 191 31.95 15.25 -1.16
N TYR A 192 30.80 15.31 -0.48
CA TYR A 192 29.57 15.89 -0.99
C TYR A 192 29.71 17.42 -1.12
N LYS A 193 29.39 17.98 -2.29
CA LYS A 193 29.56 19.43 -2.59
C LYS A 193 28.25 20.22 -2.52
N GLY A 194 27.20 19.65 -1.91
CA GLY A 194 25.90 20.31 -1.74
C GLY A 194 24.89 20.07 -2.87
N GLY A 195 25.34 19.52 -4.01
CA GLY A 195 24.46 19.17 -5.13
C GLY A 195 23.86 17.78 -4.99
N VAL A 196 22.54 17.65 -5.17
CA VAL A 196 21.85 16.35 -5.11
C VAL A 196 22.43 15.34 -6.11
N GLU A 197 22.95 15.82 -7.24
CA GLU A 197 23.63 14.98 -8.24
C GLU A 197 24.93 14.33 -7.73
N ASP A 198 25.61 14.95 -6.75
CA ASP A 198 26.84 14.46 -6.15
C ASP A 198 26.57 13.46 -5.00
N PHE A 199 25.29 13.26 -4.63
CA PHE A 199 24.94 12.33 -3.56
C PHE A 199 25.17 10.88 -4.01
N PRO A 200 25.84 10.04 -3.19
CA PRO A 200 26.22 8.67 -3.57
C PRO A 200 25.05 7.68 -3.45
N PHE A 201 24.02 7.84 -4.28
CA PHE A 201 22.90 6.89 -4.36
C PHE A 201 23.37 5.51 -4.85
N ILE A 202 22.81 4.43 -4.27
CA ILE A 202 23.00 3.06 -4.81
C ILE A 202 22.42 2.97 -6.22
N ASP A 203 21.19 3.48 -6.39
CA ASP A 203 20.48 3.58 -7.67
C ASP A 203 20.12 5.06 -7.91
N PRO A 204 20.93 5.82 -8.67
CA PRO A 204 20.75 7.27 -8.80
C PRO A 204 19.49 7.64 -9.60
N PRO A 205 18.64 8.56 -9.11
CA PRO A 205 17.44 8.97 -9.83
C PRO A 205 17.76 9.66 -11.17
N ASP A 206 16.75 9.74 -12.05
CA ASP A 206 16.87 10.48 -13.30
C ASP A 206 17.09 11.98 -13.01
N LYS A 207 18.13 12.56 -13.62
CA LYS A 207 18.47 13.99 -13.49
C LYS A 207 17.29 14.92 -13.79
N GLN A 208 16.46 14.59 -14.78
CA GLN A 208 15.28 15.40 -15.11
C GLN A 208 14.26 15.43 -13.96
N ARG A 209 14.12 14.31 -13.25
CA ARG A 209 13.22 14.22 -12.09
C ARG A 209 13.78 14.93 -10.87
N VAL A 210 15.10 14.89 -10.68
CA VAL A 210 15.78 15.67 -9.64
C VAL A 210 15.56 17.17 -9.90
N ALA A 211 15.84 17.65 -11.12
CA ALA A 211 15.60 19.04 -11.49
C ALA A 211 14.14 19.47 -11.31
N SER A 212 13.18 18.62 -11.71
CA SER A 212 11.76 18.88 -11.48
C SER A 212 11.39 18.96 -10.00
N ALA A 213 12.03 18.16 -9.14
CA ALA A 213 11.79 18.18 -7.70
C ALA A 213 12.42 19.41 -7.03
N ILE A 214 13.61 19.82 -7.46
CA ILE A 214 14.25 21.07 -7.01
C ILE A 214 13.35 22.26 -7.35
N LYS A 215 12.83 22.33 -8.58
CA LYS A 215 11.90 23.38 -8.97
C LYS A 215 10.63 23.42 -8.12
N GLN A 216 10.07 22.25 -7.76
CA GLN A 216 8.90 22.20 -6.86
C GLN A 216 9.22 22.72 -5.45
N LEU A 217 10.44 22.49 -4.96
CA LEU A 217 10.90 23.01 -3.68
C LEU A 217 11.15 24.53 -3.74
N GLU A 218 11.66 25.02 -4.87
CA GLU A 218 11.86 26.45 -5.15
C GLU A 218 10.51 27.18 -5.19
N ASP A 219 9.56 26.67 -5.98
CA ASP A 219 8.18 27.18 -6.06
C ASP A 219 7.48 27.16 -4.69
N GLY A 220 7.84 26.19 -3.82
CA GLY A 220 7.34 26.05 -2.46
C GLY A 220 8.10 26.88 -1.40
N GLY A 221 9.14 27.63 -1.78
CA GLY A 221 9.96 28.44 -0.88
C GLY A 221 10.85 27.65 0.08
N ALA A 222 11.11 26.37 -0.21
CA ALA A 222 11.98 25.52 0.59
C ALA A 222 13.47 25.67 0.23
N VAL A 223 13.77 26.07 -1.01
CA VAL A 223 15.11 26.39 -1.50
C VAL A 223 15.09 27.71 -2.29
N ASP A 224 16.24 28.36 -2.43
CA ASP A 224 16.40 29.55 -3.29
C ASP A 224 16.83 29.21 -4.73
N ASP A 225 16.97 30.24 -5.57
CA ASP A 225 17.37 30.14 -6.99
C ASP A 225 18.78 29.53 -7.17
N GLU A 226 19.63 29.56 -6.14
CA GLU A 226 20.93 28.89 -6.10
C GLU A 226 20.85 27.48 -5.47
N GLU A 227 19.64 26.96 -5.32
CA GLU A 227 19.28 25.69 -4.68
C GLU A 227 19.74 25.53 -3.23
N ARG A 228 19.98 26.64 -2.51
CA ARG A 228 20.36 26.60 -1.10
C ARG A 228 19.11 26.45 -0.23
N LEU A 229 19.23 25.66 0.83
CA LEU A 229 18.13 25.41 1.75
C LEU A 229 17.72 26.70 2.49
N LEU A 230 16.43 27.05 2.41
CA LEU A 230 15.87 28.19 3.13
C LEU A 230 15.39 27.80 4.54
N PRO A 231 15.14 28.75 5.45
CA PRO A 231 14.62 28.45 6.79
C PRO A 231 13.32 27.63 6.77
N LEU A 232 12.42 27.90 5.82
CA LEU A 232 11.23 27.09 5.60
C LEU A 232 11.59 25.66 5.22
N GLY A 233 12.52 25.46 4.28
CA GLY A 233 13.01 24.12 3.91
C GLY A 233 13.62 23.36 5.08
N SER A 234 14.38 24.05 5.94
CA SER A 234 14.94 23.44 7.16
C SER A 234 13.84 22.96 8.11
N ILE A 235 12.80 23.77 8.35
CA ILE A 235 11.63 23.35 9.14
C ILE A 235 10.96 22.13 8.48
N LEU A 236 10.65 22.20 7.18
CA LEU A 236 9.98 21.12 6.45
C LEU A 236 10.76 19.81 6.51
N SER A 237 12.09 19.87 6.38
CA SER A 237 12.96 18.68 6.45
C SER A 237 12.96 17.99 7.82
N SER A 238 12.59 18.71 8.89
CA SER A 238 12.51 18.17 10.25
C SER A 238 11.17 17.51 10.56
N LEU A 239 10.16 17.67 9.69
CA LEU A 239 8.81 17.13 9.90
C LEU A 239 8.67 15.76 9.22
N PRO A 240 8.17 14.72 9.93
CA PRO A 240 8.01 13.37 9.36
C PRO A 240 6.72 13.25 8.53
N VAL A 241 6.45 14.21 7.64
CA VAL A 241 5.24 14.26 6.81
C VAL A 241 5.59 14.67 5.38
N ASP A 242 4.66 14.46 4.45
CA ASP A 242 4.77 14.99 3.10
C ASP A 242 4.93 16.53 3.11
N ILE A 243 5.70 17.07 2.17
CA ILE A 243 6.04 18.50 2.11
C ILE A 243 4.80 19.40 2.12
N HIS A 244 3.72 19.02 1.43
CA HIS A 244 2.51 19.84 1.40
C HIS A 244 1.83 19.88 2.76
N LEU A 245 1.83 18.76 3.50
CA LEU A 245 1.34 18.72 4.88
C LEU A 245 2.26 19.48 5.83
N GLY A 246 3.59 19.40 5.62
CA GLY A 246 4.58 20.17 6.35
C GLY A 246 4.35 21.68 6.18
N LEU A 247 4.01 22.13 4.98
CA LEU A 247 3.66 23.53 4.72
C LEU A 247 2.40 23.94 5.49
N VAL A 248 1.34 23.12 5.47
CA VAL A 248 0.11 23.38 6.24
C VAL A 248 0.42 23.51 7.73
N LEU A 249 1.24 22.60 8.29
CA LEU A 249 1.64 22.64 9.70
C LEU A 249 2.55 23.83 10.04
N THR A 250 3.42 24.23 9.11
CA THR A 250 4.30 25.39 9.33
C THR A 250 3.50 26.68 9.31
N TYR A 251 2.60 26.85 8.33
CA TYR A 251 1.73 28.02 8.26
C TYR A 251 0.69 28.06 9.39
N SER A 252 0.22 26.92 9.89
CA SER A 252 -0.70 26.92 11.03
C SER A 252 -0.08 27.54 12.27
N ALA A 253 1.23 27.35 12.49
CA ALA A 253 1.96 28.01 13.55
C ALA A 253 2.12 29.52 13.32
N VAL A 254 2.29 29.95 12.06
CA VAL A 254 2.38 31.38 11.69
C VAL A 254 1.05 32.11 11.89
N PHE A 255 -0.08 31.45 11.59
CA PHE A 255 -1.42 32.03 11.71
C PHE A 255 -2.10 31.80 13.07
N ASP A 256 -1.42 31.14 14.02
CA ASP A 256 -1.97 30.78 15.34
C ASP A 256 -3.22 29.86 15.27
N GLU A 257 -3.28 28.99 14.25
CA GLU A 257 -4.40 28.07 13.99
C GLU A 257 -3.93 26.60 13.98
N VAL A 258 -3.01 26.27 14.89
CA VAL A 258 -2.36 24.94 14.95
C VAL A 258 -3.37 23.81 15.18
N PRO A 259 -4.27 23.84 16.18
CA PRO A 259 -5.13 22.69 16.48
C PRO A 259 -6.01 22.22 15.30
N PRO A 260 -6.82 23.07 14.63
CA PRO A 260 -7.65 22.61 13.53
C PRO A 260 -6.83 22.15 12.33
N LEU A 261 -5.74 22.84 11.99
CA LEU A 261 -4.92 22.47 10.83
C LEU A 261 -4.07 21.23 11.07
N ALA A 262 -3.65 20.96 12.32
CA ALA A 262 -3.02 19.70 12.67
C ALA A 262 -3.98 18.51 12.51
N VAL A 263 -5.25 18.67 12.89
CA VAL A 263 -6.28 17.63 12.68
C VAL A 263 -6.52 17.41 11.18
N ALA A 264 -6.60 18.48 10.38
CA ALA A 264 -6.75 18.36 8.93
C ALA A 264 -5.56 17.62 8.30
N ALA A 265 -4.33 18.03 8.63
CA ALA A 265 -3.11 17.40 8.13
C ALA A 265 -3.02 15.92 8.55
N ALA A 266 -3.30 15.61 9.80
CA ALA A 266 -3.35 14.23 10.29
C ALA A 266 -4.39 13.41 9.53
N SER A 267 -5.60 13.94 9.34
CA SER A 267 -6.69 13.24 8.63
C SER A 267 -6.37 12.98 7.15
N MET A 268 -5.62 13.87 6.50
CA MET A 268 -5.17 13.69 5.12
C MET A 268 -3.95 12.77 4.99
N SER A 269 -3.17 12.60 6.06
CA SER A 269 -2.00 11.71 6.07
C SER A 269 -2.36 10.21 6.18
N VAL A 270 -3.59 9.91 6.60
CA VAL A 270 -4.06 8.53 6.82
C VAL A 270 -5.14 8.15 5.80
N SER A 271 -5.46 6.85 5.75
CA SER A 271 -6.62 6.40 4.98
C SER A 271 -7.90 7.07 5.49
N SER A 272 -8.80 7.40 4.56
CA SER A 272 -10.07 8.02 4.90
C SER A 272 -10.80 7.23 6.00
N PRO A 273 -11.26 7.89 7.08
CA PRO A 273 -12.00 7.23 8.16
C PRO A 273 -13.39 6.77 7.71
N PHE A 274 -13.86 7.20 6.54
CA PHE A 274 -15.11 6.73 5.98
C PHE A 274 -14.95 5.33 5.37
N HIS A 275 -15.72 4.37 5.85
CA HIS A 275 -15.78 3.02 5.25
C HIS A 275 -16.06 3.04 3.74
N ARG A 276 -15.74 1.98 3.00
CA ARG A 276 -16.29 1.85 1.65
C ARG A 276 -17.78 1.53 1.74
N VAL A 277 -18.58 2.11 0.85
CA VAL A 277 -20.02 1.88 0.75
C VAL A 277 -20.33 1.31 -0.63
N GLN A 278 -21.17 0.27 -0.68
CA GLN A 278 -21.70 -0.28 -1.91
C GLN A 278 -23.04 0.42 -2.24
N PRO A 279 -23.13 1.14 -3.38
CA PRO A 279 -24.38 1.76 -3.80
C PRO A 279 -25.51 0.73 -3.89
N GLY A 280 -26.63 1.00 -3.22
CA GLY A 280 -27.81 0.12 -3.17
C GLY A 280 -27.88 -0.85 -1.97
N ARG A 281 -26.75 -1.15 -1.32
CA ARG A 281 -26.72 -1.99 -0.10
C ARG A 281 -26.55 -1.17 1.18
N ASP A 282 -25.73 -0.13 1.13
CA ASP A 282 -25.32 0.64 2.32
C ASP A 282 -25.97 2.04 2.37
N GLN A 283 -27.25 2.13 1.98
CA GLN A 283 -27.94 3.42 1.84
C GLN A 283 -28.02 4.20 3.16
N ASP A 284 -28.18 3.50 4.27
CA ASP A 284 -28.22 4.11 5.61
C ASP A 284 -26.87 4.73 5.98
N VAL A 285 -25.77 4.04 5.67
CA VAL A 285 -24.40 4.55 5.89
C VAL A 285 -24.14 5.78 5.01
N ILE A 286 -24.59 5.75 3.76
CA ILE A 286 -24.48 6.90 2.84
C ILE A 286 -25.26 8.11 3.39
N ASN A 287 -26.45 7.88 3.93
CA ASN A 287 -27.28 8.96 4.50
C ASN A 287 -26.65 9.53 5.77
N ALA A 288 -26.17 8.68 6.68
CA ALA A 288 -25.47 9.10 7.90
C ALA A 288 -24.22 9.96 7.61
N ARG A 289 -23.50 9.69 6.51
CA ARG A 289 -22.33 10.51 6.12
C ARG A 289 -22.65 11.95 5.80
N LYS A 290 -23.86 12.24 5.32
CA LYS A 290 -24.24 13.58 4.85
C LYS A 290 -24.12 14.62 5.94
N GLU A 291 -24.30 14.22 7.20
CA GLU A 291 -24.21 15.10 8.36
C GLU A 291 -22.77 15.61 8.60
N PHE A 292 -21.76 14.87 8.14
CA PHE A 292 -20.35 15.27 8.28
C PHE A 292 -19.82 16.05 7.07
N TYR A 293 -20.60 16.21 6.00
CA TYR A 293 -20.15 16.90 4.80
C TYR A 293 -20.17 18.42 4.97
N SER A 294 -19.02 19.04 4.71
CA SER A 294 -18.86 20.47 4.66
C SER A 294 -18.90 20.98 3.22
N ARG A 295 -19.65 22.05 2.99
CA ARG A 295 -19.64 22.79 1.70
C ARG A 295 -18.28 23.42 1.37
N HIS A 296 -17.39 23.53 2.35
CA HIS A 296 -16.06 24.12 2.20
C HIS A 296 -15.03 23.10 1.68
N GLY A 297 -15.41 21.83 1.52
CA GLY A 297 -14.59 20.78 0.92
C GLY A 297 -14.28 19.62 1.87
N ASP A 298 -13.63 18.58 1.33
CA ASP A 298 -13.41 17.31 2.03
C ASP A 298 -12.53 17.45 3.28
N ALA A 299 -11.51 18.32 3.25
CA ALA A 299 -10.66 18.59 4.42
C ALA A 299 -11.49 19.14 5.60
N PHE A 300 -12.45 20.02 5.33
CA PHE A 300 -13.35 20.54 6.36
C PHE A 300 -14.36 19.48 6.82
N SER A 301 -14.80 18.59 5.93
CA SER A 301 -15.64 17.45 6.31
C SER A 301 -14.94 16.53 7.31
N LEU A 302 -13.63 16.30 7.14
CA LEU A 302 -12.81 15.53 8.09
C LEU A 302 -12.69 16.23 9.45
N LEU A 303 -12.59 17.56 9.48
CA LEU A 303 -12.61 18.34 10.73
C LEU A 303 -13.93 18.21 11.48
N VAL A 304 -15.06 18.33 10.76
CA VAL A 304 -16.40 18.14 11.34
C VAL A 304 -16.52 16.74 11.93
N LEU A 305 -16.12 15.71 11.16
CA LEU A 305 -16.13 14.33 11.63
C LEU A 305 -15.30 14.13 12.89
N PHE A 306 -14.08 14.66 12.93
CA PHE A 306 -13.21 14.56 14.12
C PHE A 306 -13.82 15.26 15.33
N GLY A 307 -14.42 16.45 15.13
CA GLY A 307 -15.11 17.18 16.18
C GLY A 307 -16.28 16.41 16.78
N GLU A 308 -17.11 15.76 15.94
CA GLU A 308 -18.19 14.90 16.42
C GLU A 308 -17.67 13.64 17.13
N TRP A 309 -16.61 13.02 16.62
CA TRP A 309 -15.97 11.87 17.29
C TRP A 309 -15.43 12.23 18.68
N MET A 310 -14.81 13.40 18.83
CA MET A 310 -14.32 13.89 20.12
C MET A 310 -15.43 14.14 21.15
N LYS A 311 -16.64 14.48 20.72
CA LYS A 311 -17.79 14.65 21.64
C LYS A 311 -18.31 13.32 22.20
N LEU A 312 -18.06 12.22 21.49
CA LEU A 312 -18.49 10.88 21.88
C LEU A 312 -17.50 10.17 22.81
N LYS A 313 -16.26 10.68 22.88
CA LYS A 313 -15.16 10.12 23.68
C LYS A 313 -15.10 10.76 25.07
#